data_AF-A0A3D1X8C6-F1
#
_entry.id   AF-A0A3D1X8C6-F1
#
_cell.length_a   1.000
_cell.length_b   1.000
_cell.length_c   1.000
_cell.angle_alpha   90.00
_cell.angle_beta   90.00
_cell.angle_gamma   90.00
#
_symmetry.space_group_name_H-M   'P 1'
#
loop_
_entity.id
_entity.type
_entity.pdbx_description
1 polymer ?
#
loop_
_entity_poly.entity_id
_entity_poly.type
_entity_poly.pdbx_seq_one_letter_code
_entity_poly.pdbx_strand_id
1 'polypeptide(L)'
;IPAPVLFTTNCLMPPKASYADRVFTTAVVSYPELTHIGEDKDFTPVIKKALELGGYNEDKPFTGINGGGTVMTGFGHGAVLGVADQVIEAVKSGAIRHFFLVGGCDGARPGRNYYTEFVKQTPADTVVLTLACGKYRFNDLDLGTIGGLPRLMDVGQCNDAYGAVKIALALAEAFGCGVNDLPLSMVLSWYEQKAVCILLTLLYLGIKNIRLGPTLPAFVSPNVLNYLVENFGIAPITTPEEDLKQLLK
;
A
#
# COMPACT_ATOMS: atom_id res chain seq x y z
N ILE A 1 -16.42 -13.92 -12.47
CA ILE A 1 -16.02 -14.70 -11.28
C ILE A 1 -17.21 -15.55 -10.87
N PRO A 2 -17.26 -16.85 -11.18
CA PRO A 2 -18.29 -17.80 -10.75
C PRO A 2 -18.09 -18.20 -9.28
N ALA A 3 -18.05 -17.23 -8.37
CA ALA A 3 -17.86 -17.45 -6.94
C ALA A 3 -18.56 -16.35 -6.13
N PRO A 4 -18.98 -16.62 -4.88
CA PRO A 4 -19.49 -15.59 -3.99
C PRO A 4 -18.40 -14.62 -3.57
N VAL A 5 -18.78 -13.39 -3.23
CA VAL A 5 -17.87 -12.35 -2.74
C VAL A 5 -18.36 -11.89 -1.37
N LEU A 6 -17.54 -12.04 -0.33
CA LEU A 6 -17.85 -11.60 1.03
C LEU A 6 -17.08 -10.31 1.34
N PHE A 7 -17.81 -9.22 1.61
CA PHE A 7 -17.23 -7.97 2.07
C PHE A 7 -17.27 -7.88 3.59
N THR A 8 -16.11 -7.89 4.22
CA THR A 8 -15.94 -7.74 5.68
C THR A 8 -15.73 -6.29 6.10
N THR A 9 -15.21 -5.45 5.20
CA THR A 9 -14.98 -4.01 5.38
C THR A 9 -15.23 -3.27 4.05
N ASN A 10 -15.03 -1.95 4.05
CA ASN A 10 -14.87 -1.21 2.80
C ASN A 10 -13.74 -1.80 1.92
N CYS A 11 -13.79 -1.72 0.59
CA CYS A 11 -14.62 -0.83 -0.23
C CYS A 11 -15.62 -1.59 -1.11
N LEU A 12 -16.87 -1.66 -0.67
CA LEU A 12 -17.98 -2.13 -1.50
C LEU A 12 -18.46 -0.98 -2.41
N MET A 13 -18.30 -1.15 -3.72
CA MET A 13 -18.96 -0.30 -4.71
C MET A 13 -20.39 -0.81 -4.95
N PRO A 14 -21.34 0.04 -5.39
CA PRO A 14 -22.66 -0.40 -5.81
C PRO A 14 -22.58 -1.64 -6.73
N PRO A 15 -23.09 -2.80 -6.28
CA PRO A 15 -23.01 -4.01 -7.09
C PRO A 15 -23.79 -3.88 -8.38
N LYS A 16 -23.27 -4.42 -9.48
CA LYS A 16 -24.05 -4.52 -10.72
C LYS A 16 -25.05 -5.66 -10.57
N ALA A 17 -26.22 -5.51 -11.20
CA ALA A 17 -27.26 -6.54 -11.20
C ALA A 17 -26.75 -7.92 -11.67
N SER A 18 -25.73 -7.96 -12.54
CA SER A 18 -25.13 -9.19 -13.06
C SER A 18 -24.34 -10.02 -12.04
N TYR A 19 -24.11 -9.53 -10.82
CA TYR A 19 -23.42 -10.29 -9.77
C TYR A 19 -23.93 -10.01 -8.35
N ALA A 20 -24.93 -9.14 -8.18
CA ALA A 20 -25.44 -8.76 -6.86
C ALA A 20 -25.98 -9.96 -6.06
N ASP A 21 -26.52 -10.97 -6.75
CA ASP A 21 -27.09 -12.21 -6.18
C ASP A 21 -26.09 -13.07 -5.41
N ARG A 22 -24.79 -12.76 -5.51
CA ARG A 22 -23.69 -13.51 -4.87
C ARG A 22 -22.72 -12.60 -4.12
N VAL A 23 -23.13 -11.38 -3.80
CA VAL A 23 -22.40 -10.49 -2.89
C VAL A 23 -22.99 -10.61 -1.50
N PHE A 24 -22.13 -10.92 -0.54
CA PHE A 24 -22.47 -11.02 0.88
C PHE A 24 -21.73 -9.91 1.64
N THR A 25 -22.36 -9.44 2.71
CA THR A 25 -21.75 -8.46 3.62
C THR A 25 -21.68 -9.03 5.03
N THR A 26 -20.81 -8.51 5.87
CA THR A 26 -20.76 -8.85 7.30
C THR A 26 -20.15 -7.70 8.10
N ALA A 27 -20.18 -7.81 9.42
CA ALA A 27 -19.68 -6.78 10.35
C ALA A 27 -20.31 -5.42 10.04
N VAL A 28 -19.48 -4.39 9.81
CA VAL A 28 -19.95 -3.01 9.57
C VAL A 28 -20.39 -2.74 8.13
N VAL A 29 -20.21 -3.70 7.22
CA VAL A 29 -20.59 -3.53 5.81
C VAL A 29 -22.05 -3.88 5.62
N SER A 30 -22.77 -3.01 4.92
CA SER A 30 -24.15 -3.26 4.51
C SER A 30 -24.43 -2.56 3.19
N TYR A 31 -25.34 -3.13 2.40
CA TYR A 31 -25.88 -2.54 1.19
C TYR A 31 -27.31 -3.08 0.98
N PRO A 32 -28.28 -2.27 0.54
CA PRO A 32 -29.65 -2.72 0.35
C PRO A 32 -29.74 -4.00 -0.48
N GLU A 33 -30.65 -4.89 -0.10
CA GLU A 33 -30.99 -6.11 -0.85
C GLU A 33 -29.88 -7.18 -0.93
N LEU A 34 -28.70 -6.92 -0.37
CA LEU A 34 -27.66 -7.95 -0.23
C LEU A 34 -27.88 -8.80 1.02
N THR A 35 -27.45 -10.06 0.95
CA THR A 35 -27.46 -10.94 2.12
C THR A 35 -26.39 -10.49 3.11
N HIS A 36 -26.78 -10.21 4.35
CA HIS A 36 -25.88 -9.88 5.45
C HIS A 36 -25.65 -11.10 6.34
N ILE A 37 -24.38 -11.46 6.56
CA ILE A 37 -23.96 -12.50 7.49
C ILE A 37 -23.78 -11.85 8.86
N GLY A 38 -24.58 -12.30 9.82
CA GLY A 38 -24.66 -11.76 11.18
C GLY A 38 -23.41 -12.00 12.03
N GLU A 39 -23.50 -11.60 13.30
CA GLU A 39 -22.39 -11.65 14.26
C GLU A 39 -21.91 -13.07 14.57
N ASP A 40 -22.79 -14.06 14.45
CA ASP A 40 -22.49 -15.49 14.61
C ASP A 40 -21.59 -16.04 13.49
N LYS A 41 -21.43 -15.27 12.40
CA LYS A 41 -20.64 -15.64 11.23
C LYS A 41 -21.04 -16.99 10.64
N ASP A 42 -22.34 -17.28 10.62
CA ASP A 42 -22.84 -18.45 9.89
C ASP A 42 -22.65 -18.23 8.37
N PHE A 43 -21.54 -18.78 7.85
CA PHE A 43 -21.20 -18.71 6.43
C PHE A 43 -21.92 -19.75 5.57
N THR A 44 -22.90 -20.50 6.12
CA THR A 44 -23.71 -21.46 5.36
C THR A 44 -24.29 -20.88 4.05
N PRO A 45 -24.85 -19.66 4.01
CA PRO A 45 -25.34 -19.07 2.76
C PRO A 45 -24.24 -18.85 1.71
N VAL A 46 -23.05 -18.41 2.14
CA VAL A 46 -21.89 -18.18 1.27
C VAL A 46 -21.41 -19.49 0.65
N ILE A 47 -21.29 -20.53 1.49
CA ILE A 47 -20.84 -21.88 1.06
C ILE A 47 -21.84 -22.49 0.08
N LYS A 48 -23.15 -22.42 0.36
CA LYS A 48 -24.19 -22.92 -0.56
C LYS A 48 -24.12 -22.21 -1.92
N LYS A 49 -23.94 -20.89 -1.92
CA LYS A 49 -23.79 -20.13 -3.17
C LYS A 49 -22.51 -20.49 -3.93
N ALA A 50 -21.41 -20.78 -3.24
CA ALA A 50 -20.19 -21.28 -3.87
C ALA A 50 -20.42 -22.63 -4.58
N LEU A 51 -21.10 -23.57 -3.93
CA LEU A 51 -21.43 -24.88 -4.51
C LEU A 51 -22.37 -24.76 -5.71
N GLU A 52 -23.37 -23.88 -5.64
CA GLU A 52 -24.28 -23.57 -6.76
C GLU A 52 -23.53 -23.01 -7.98
N LEU A 53 -22.56 -22.12 -7.76
CA LEU A 53 -21.84 -21.43 -8.84
C LEU A 53 -20.80 -22.32 -9.54
N GLY A 54 -20.37 -23.43 -8.93
CA GLY A 54 -19.50 -24.44 -9.54
C GLY A 54 -18.05 -24.02 -9.81
N GLY A 55 -17.71 -22.74 -9.71
CA GLY A 55 -16.36 -22.24 -9.96
C GLY A 55 -16.00 -22.19 -11.45
N TYR A 56 -14.69 -22.09 -11.74
CA TYR A 56 -14.18 -22.19 -13.11
C TYR A 56 -13.90 -23.67 -13.45
N ASN A 57 -14.24 -24.09 -14.67
CA ASN A 57 -13.99 -25.47 -15.15
C ASN A 57 -12.51 -25.76 -15.42
N GLU A 58 -11.68 -24.72 -15.50
CA GLU A 58 -10.25 -24.77 -15.77
C GLU A 58 -9.58 -23.62 -15.02
N ASP A 59 -8.27 -23.74 -14.78
CA ASP A 59 -7.50 -22.68 -14.15
C ASP A 59 -7.58 -21.39 -14.98
N LYS A 60 -7.89 -20.28 -14.30
CA LYS A 60 -7.94 -18.95 -14.88
C LYS A 60 -6.78 -18.12 -14.34
N PRO A 61 -5.60 -18.15 -14.97
CA PRO A 61 -4.51 -17.27 -14.58
C PRO A 61 -4.92 -15.81 -14.84
N PHE A 62 -4.75 -14.97 -13.83
CA PHE A 62 -4.92 -13.53 -13.94
C PHE A 62 -3.56 -12.87 -13.75
N THR A 63 -3.33 -11.80 -14.49
CA THR A 63 -2.17 -10.94 -14.28
C THR A 63 -2.57 -9.70 -13.51
N GLY A 64 -1.61 -9.11 -12.81
CA GLY A 64 -1.74 -7.73 -12.35
C GLY A 64 -1.78 -6.74 -13.53
N ILE A 65 -1.89 -5.46 -13.21
CA ILE A 65 -2.09 -4.41 -14.22
C ILE A 65 -0.87 -4.19 -15.11
N ASN A 66 0.31 -4.69 -14.71
CA ASN A 66 1.57 -4.61 -15.44
C ASN A 66 1.92 -5.94 -16.13
N GLY A 67 1.04 -6.95 -16.10
CA GLY A 67 1.23 -8.24 -16.76
C GLY A 67 1.94 -9.30 -15.91
N GLY A 68 2.26 -9.03 -14.65
CA GLY A 68 2.86 -10.01 -13.76
C GLY A 68 1.86 -11.06 -13.26
N GLY A 69 2.26 -12.33 -13.27
CA GLY A 69 1.41 -13.45 -12.83
C GLY A 69 1.66 -13.92 -11.39
N THR A 70 2.70 -13.41 -10.73
CA THR A 70 3.11 -13.79 -9.37
C THR A 70 3.51 -12.55 -8.58
N VAL A 71 3.19 -12.53 -7.29
CA VAL A 71 3.56 -11.44 -6.37
C VAL A 71 4.22 -12.02 -5.12
N MET A 72 5.32 -11.42 -4.67
CA MET A 72 5.95 -11.77 -3.40
C MET A 72 5.36 -10.92 -2.28
N THR A 73 4.95 -11.55 -1.18
CA THR A 73 4.33 -10.86 -0.03
C THR A 73 4.86 -11.41 1.28
N GLY A 74 4.50 -10.79 2.41
CA GLY A 74 4.83 -11.31 3.73
C GLY A 74 6.00 -10.60 4.43
N PHE A 75 6.40 -9.43 3.95
CA PHE A 75 7.46 -8.60 4.57
C PHE A 75 6.91 -7.76 5.72
N GLY A 76 6.08 -8.35 6.58
CA GLY A 76 5.68 -7.71 7.83
C GLY A 76 6.90 -7.43 8.72
N HIS A 77 6.75 -6.56 9.72
CA HIS A 77 7.87 -6.12 10.57
C HIS A 77 8.68 -7.28 11.17
N GLY A 78 8.05 -8.37 11.63
CA GLY A 78 8.78 -9.53 12.15
C GLY A 78 9.68 -10.22 11.11
N ALA A 79 9.21 -10.32 9.86
CA ALA A 79 10.00 -10.91 8.77
C ALA A 79 11.17 -10.01 8.37
N VAL A 80 10.92 -8.69 8.23
CA VAL A 80 11.97 -7.72 7.87
C VAL A 80 13.00 -7.58 8.98
N LEU A 81 12.56 -7.47 10.24
CA LEU A 81 13.46 -7.37 11.38
C LEU A 81 14.25 -8.66 11.62
N GLY A 82 13.70 -9.83 11.22
CA GLY A 82 14.42 -11.10 11.25
C GLY A 82 15.64 -11.16 10.32
N VAL A 83 15.72 -10.26 9.34
CA VAL A 83 16.88 -10.09 8.45
C VAL A 83 17.51 -8.69 8.57
N ALA A 84 17.29 -8.00 9.71
CA ALA A 84 17.76 -6.63 9.92
C ALA A 84 19.26 -6.47 9.69
N ASP A 85 20.08 -7.43 10.15
CA ASP A 85 21.55 -7.38 9.97
C ASP A 85 21.94 -7.34 8.50
N GLN A 86 21.28 -8.14 7.66
CA GLN A 86 21.51 -8.16 6.20
C GLN A 86 21.09 -6.83 5.56
N VAL A 87 19.96 -6.25 6.00
CA VAL A 87 19.50 -4.93 5.52
C VAL A 87 20.49 -3.84 5.92
N ILE A 88 20.94 -3.84 7.18
CA ILE A 88 21.89 -2.87 7.72
C ILE A 88 23.24 -2.98 6.99
N GLU A 89 23.74 -4.19 6.75
CA GLU A 89 24.96 -4.43 6.00
C GLU A 89 24.84 -3.95 4.55
N ALA A 90 23.72 -4.23 3.90
CA ALA A 90 23.47 -3.78 2.53
C ALA A 90 23.43 -2.24 2.43
N VAL A 91 22.92 -1.54 3.44
CA VAL A 91 22.97 -0.07 3.50
C VAL A 91 24.38 0.43 3.80
N LYS A 92 25.08 -0.14 4.80
CA LYS A 92 26.45 0.28 5.17
C LYS A 92 27.46 0.06 4.05
N SER A 93 27.29 -0.99 3.25
CA SER A 93 28.13 -1.27 2.07
C SER A 93 27.79 -0.41 0.85
N GLY A 94 26.68 0.33 0.89
CA GLY A 94 26.18 1.11 -0.24
C GLY A 94 25.45 0.28 -1.30
N ALA A 95 25.20 -1.01 -1.06
CA ALA A 95 24.42 -1.86 -1.96
C ALA A 95 22.95 -1.42 -2.04
N ILE A 96 22.38 -0.98 -0.90
CA ILE A 96 21.11 -0.27 -0.85
C ILE A 96 21.39 1.19 -0.53
N ARG A 97 21.21 2.05 -1.52
CA ARG A 97 21.41 3.50 -1.36
C ARG A 97 20.19 4.18 -0.75
N HIS A 98 18.98 3.72 -1.07
CA HIS A 98 17.74 4.40 -0.66
C HIS A 98 16.55 3.45 -0.53
N PHE A 99 15.63 3.81 0.35
CA PHE A 99 14.32 3.17 0.49
C PHE A 99 13.22 4.12 0.06
N PHE A 100 12.22 3.59 -0.64
CA PHE A 100 10.97 4.29 -0.92
C PHE A 100 9.83 3.56 -0.24
N LEU A 101 9.08 4.25 0.63
CA LEU A 101 7.76 3.78 1.03
C LEU A 101 6.75 4.31 0.01
N VAL A 102 6.36 3.44 -0.94
CA VAL A 102 5.34 3.75 -1.95
C VAL A 102 4.11 2.93 -1.65
N GLY A 103 2.97 3.55 -1.34
CA GLY A 103 1.79 2.78 -0.92
C GLY A 103 0.63 3.63 -0.44
N GLY A 104 -0.29 3.03 0.29
CA GLY A 104 -1.52 3.68 0.75
C GLY A 104 -2.75 3.21 -0.04
N CYS A 105 -3.72 4.08 -0.31
CA CYS A 105 -4.98 3.64 -0.91
C CYS A 105 -5.08 3.93 -2.41
N ASP A 106 -5.44 2.90 -3.19
CA ASP A 106 -5.80 3.04 -4.60
C ASP A 106 -7.24 3.53 -4.80
N GLY A 107 -7.58 3.95 -6.01
CA GLY A 107 -8.93 4.36 -6.41
C GLY A 107 -9.08 4.56 -7.92
N ALA A 108 -10.29 4.90 -8.35
CA ALA A 108 -10.63 5.03 -9.77
C ALA A 108 -10.18 6.35 -10.43
N ARG A 109 -9.75 7.34 -9.64
CA ARG A 109 -9.39 8.66 -10.17
C ARG A 109 -8.17 8.58 -11.09
N PRO A 110 -8.21 9.22 -12.29
CA PRO A 110 -7.05 9.34 -13.16
C PRO A 110 -5.83 9.97 -12.48
N GLY A 111 -4.64 9.70 -13.00
CA GLY A 111 -3.36 10.19 -12.47
C GLY A 111 -2.60 9.20 -11.58
N ARG A 112 -3.23 8.09 -11.17
CA ARG A 112 -2.59 7.07 -10.32
C ARG A 112 -1.57 6.18 -11.04
N ASN A 113 -1.50 6.24 -12.37
CA ASN A 113 -0.40 5.63 -13.14
C ASN A 113 0.95 6.21 -12.75
N TYR A 114 0.98 7.42 -12.17
CA TYR A 114 2.17 7.98 -11.53
C TYR A 114 2.88 6.96 -10.64
N TYR A 115 2.16 6.20 -9.80
CA TYR A 115 2.81 5.28 -8.84
C TYR A 115 3.46 4.08 -9.55
N THR A 116 2.84 3.59 -10.61
CA THR A 116 3.42 2.55 -11.47
C THR A 116 4.72 3.04 -12.11
N GLU A 117 4.68 4.21 -12.72
CA GLU A 117 5.82 4.78 -13.43
C GLU A 117 6.94 5.22 -12.47
N PHE A 118 6.59 5.77 -11.31
CA PHE A 118 7.54 6.06 -10.23
C PHE A 118 8.30 4.80 -9.80
N VAL A 119 7.59 3.71 -9.51
CA VAL A 119 8.22 2.46 -9.05
C VAL A 119 9.10 1.83 -10.14
N LYS A 120 8.65 1.81 -11.40
CA LYS A 120 9.46 1.32 -12.54
C LYS A 120 10.77 2.08 -12.71
N GLN A 121 10.75 3.39 -12.44
CA GLN A 121 11.90 4.26 -12.60
C GLN A 121 12.84 4.28 -11.38
N THR A 122 12.50 3.58 -10.28
CA THR A 122 13.38 3.51 -9.11
C THR A 122 14.73 2.85 -9.46
N PRO A 123 15.87 3.45 -9.07
CA PRO A 123 17.19 2.92 -9.41
C PRO A 123 17.45 1.50 -8.86
N ALA A 124 18.25 0.71 -9.56
CA ALA A 124 18.52 -0.70 -9.21
C ALA A 124 19.13 -0.90 -7.81
N ASP A 125 19.70 0.14 -7.22
CA ASP A 125 20.29 0.17 -5.87
C ASP A 125 19.31 0.70 -4.79
N THR A 126 17.99 0.68 -5.06
CA THR A 126 16.96 1.10 -4.10
C THR A 126 15.93 0.01 -3.83
N VAL A 127 15.33 0.04 -2.64
CA VAL A 127 14.24 -0.86 -2.23
C VAL A 127 12.93 -0.09 -2.10
N VAL A 128 11.84 -0.68 -2.59
CA VAL A 128 10.47 -0.18 -2.45
C VAL A 128 9.74 -1.00 -1.39
N LEU A 129 9.41 -0.36 -0.27
CA LEU A 129 8.47 -0.85 0.71
C LEU A 129 7.06 -0.45 0.28
N THR A 130 6.10 -1.36 0.33
CA THR A 130 4.70 -1.05 0.00
C THR A 130 3.71 -1.63 0.99
N LEU A 131 2.54 -0.99 1.07
CA LEU A 131 1.42 -1.40 1.91
C LEU A 131 0.10 -0.92 1.34
N ALA A 132 -0.98 -1.55 1.80
CA ALA A 132 -2.36 -1.25 1.41
C ALA A 132 -2.63 -1.40 -0.10
N CYS A 133 -3.87 -1.11 -0.52
CA CYS A 133 -4.31 -1.41 -1.89
C CYS A 133 -3.60 -0.58 -2.98
N GLY A 134 -2.92 0.51 -2.62
CA GLY A 134 -2.05 1.28 -3.53
C GLY A 134 -0.98 0.41 -4.20
N LYS A 135 -0.55 -0.66 -3.51
CA LYS A 135 0.40 -1.64 -4.05
C LYS A 135 -0.05 -2.27 -5.37
N TYR A 136 -1.36 -2.41 -5.61
CA TYR A 136 -1.87 -3.06 -6.84
C TYR A 136 -1.54 -2.27 -8.12
N ARG A 137 -0.97 -1.07 -7.99
CA ARG A 137 -0.41 -0.32 -9.12
C ARG A 137 0.91 -0.87 -9.64
N PHE A 138 1.65 -1.64 -8.83
CA PHE A 138 3.03 -2.02 -9.14
C PHE A 138 3.50 -3.31 -8.47
N ASN A 139 2.68 -3.98 -7.66
CA ASN A 139 3.09 -5.16 -6.89
C ASN A 139 3.37 -6.41 -7.77
N ASP A 140 2.95 -6.37 -9.03
CA ASP A 140 3.20 -7.39 -10.04
C ASP A 140 4.40 -7.06 -10.94
N LEU A 141 5.17 -6.01 -10.62
CA LEU A 141 6.46 -5.73 -11.25
C LEU A 141 7.56 -6.62 -10.67
N ASP A 142 8.41 -7.16 -11.54
CA ASP A 142 9.67 -7.74 -11.14
C ASP A 142 10.77 -6.66 -11.11
N LEU A 143 11.13 -6.23 -9.91
CA LEU A 143 12.22 -5.27 -9.69
C LEU A 143 13.56 -5.96 -9.42
N GLY A 144 13.61 -7.29 -9.34
CA GLY A 144 14.80 -8.07 -8.97
C GLY A 144 15.15 -8.01 -7.48
N THR A 145 16.41 -8.29 -7.16
CA THR A 145 16.92 -8.38 -5.79
C THR A 145 18.24 -7.60 -5.62
N ILE A 146 18.56 -7.23 -4.38
CA ILE A 146 19.86 -6.65 -3.97
C ILE A 146 20.42 -7.54 -2.86
N GLY A 147 21.55 -8.21 -3.11
CA GLY A 147 22.14 -9.11 -2.11
C GLY A 147 21.19 -10.21 -1.63
N GLY A 148 20.29 -10.69 -2.50
CA GLY A 148 19.25 -11.68 -2.18
C GLY A 148 17.98 -11.09 -1.56
N LEU A 149 17.95 -9.80 -1.20
CA LEU A 149 16.75 -9.12 -0.71
C LEU A 149 15.87 -8.64 -1.87
N PRO A 150 14.57 -8.94 -1.90
CA PRO A 150 13.67 -8.42 -2.92
C PRO A 150 13.61 -6.90 -2.94
N ARG A 151 13.70 -6.29 -4.13
CA ARG A 151 13.58 -4.83 -4.28
C ARG A 151 12.18 -4.30 -4.05
N LEU A 152 11.15 -5.16 -4.10
CA LEU A 152 9.78 -4.82 -3.80
C LEU A 152 9.32 -5.65 -2.61
N MET A 153 9.09 -5.00 -1.47
CA MET A 153 8.70 -5.65 -0.22
C MET A 153 7.31 -5.18 0.22
N ASP A 154 6.34 -6.08 0.13
CA ASP A 154 4.99 -5.84 0.62
C ASP A 154 4.85 -6.12 2.12
N VAL A 155 4.69 -5.05 2.90
CA VAL A 155 4.56 -5.10 4.37
C VAL A 155 3.13 -5.37 4.85
N GLY A 156 2.13 -5.40 3.96
CA GLY A 156 0.77 -5.83 4.28
C GLY A 156 -0.34 -4.83 3.99
N GLN A 157 -1.38 -4.83 4.81
CA GLN A 157 -2.55 -3.97 4.72
C GLN A 157 -2.24 -2.53 5.15
N CYS A 158 -3.23 -1.64 5.11
CA CYS A 158 -3.09 -0.25 5.57
C CYS A 158 -2.66 -0.14 7.04
N ASN A 159 -3.19 -1.00 7.91
CA ASN A 159 -2.83 -1.06 9.32
C ASN A 159 -1.38 -1.52 9.54
N ASP A 160 -0.76 -2.21 8.58
CA ASP A 160 0.65 -2.57 8.63
C ASP A 160 1.59 -1.38 8.40
N ALA A 161 1.04 -0.17 8.23
CA ALA A 161 1.78 1.08 8.44
C ALA A 161 2.46 1.12 9.82
N TYR A 162 1.86 0.49 10.84
CA TYR A 162 2.54 0.27 12.13
C TYR A 162 3.84 -0.53 11.95
N GLY A 163 3.81 -1.61 11.17
CA GLY A 163 4.97 -2.43 10.86
C GLY A 163 6.04 -1.63 10.10
N ALA A 164 5.64 -0.83 9.11
CA ALA A 164 6.55 0.06 8.39
C ALA A 164 7.25 1.07 9.33
N VAL A 165 6.51 1.66 10.26
CA VAL A 165 7.06 2.56 11.30
C VAL A 165 8.05 1.80 12.19
N LYS A 166 7.74 0.58 12.61
CA LYS A 166 8.65 -0.26 13.41
C LYS A 166 9.97 -0.54 12.68
N ILE A 167 9.89 -0.86 11.39
CA ILE A 167 11.07 -1.07 10.54
C ILE A 167 11.90 0.22 10.49
N ALA A 168 11.28 1.37 10.20
CA ALA A 168 11.99 2.64 10.12
C ALA A 168 12.66 3.01 11.46
N LEU A 169 11.98 2.83 12.59
CA LEU A 169 12.55 3.11 13.91
C LEU A 169 13.75 2.20 14.22
N ALA A 170 13.67 0.91 13.90
CA ALA A 170 14.77 -0.02 14.12
C ALA A 170 15.99 0.31 13.25
N LEU A 171 15.77 0.72 11.99
CA LEU A 171 16.84 1.19 11.12
C LEU A 171 17.47 2.47 11.68
N ALA A 172 16.66 3.45 12.09
CA ALA A 172 17.14 4.69 12.70
C ALA A 172 18.01 4.43 13.94
N GLU A 173 17.58 3.52 14.82
CA GLU A 173 18.35 3.06 15.97
C GLU A 173 19.68 2.41 15.56
N ALA A 174 19.66 1.52 14.57
CA ALA A 174 20.86 0.84 14.09
C ALA A 174 21.90 1.78 13.44
N PHE A 175 21.44 2.91 12.87
CA PHE A 175 22.30 3.95 12.30
C PHE A 175 22.61 5.09 13.28
N GLY A 176 22.01 5.10 14.48
CA GLY A 176 22.19 6.15 15.47
C GLY A 176 21.70 7.52 14.99
N CYS A 177 20.65 7.56 14.15
CA CYS A 177 20.10 8.79 13.57
C CYS A 177 18.59 8.92 13.83
N GLY A 178 18.00 10.06 13.45
CA GLY A 178 16.54 10.22 13.46
C GLY A 178 15.89 9.54 12.25
N VAL A 179 14.60 9.22 12.34
CA VAL A 179 13.86 8.60 11.22
C VAL A 179 13.88 9.47 9.96
N ASN A 180 13.88 10.80 10.11
CA ASN A 180 13.95 11.74 8.99
C ASN A 180 15.36 11.83 8.37
N ASP A 181 16.39 11.29 9.03
CA ASP A 181 17.77 11.25 8.55
C ASP A 181 18.09 9.92 7.84
N LEU A 182 17.15 8.97 7.85
CA LEU A 182 17.29 7.74 7.08
C LEU A 182 17.24 8.05 5.59
N PRO A 183 17.91 7.22 4.75
CA PRO A 183 17.74 7.26 3.30
C PRO A 183 16.36 6.65 2.93
N LEU A 184 15.28 7.29 3.37
CA LEU A 184 13.90 6.86 3.24
C LEU A 184 13.04 8.01 2.74
N SER A 185 12.33 7.79 1.64
CA SER A 185 11.34 8.73 1.10
C SER A 185 9.94 8.14 1.11
N MET A 186 8.94 8.94 1.46
CA MET A 186 7.55 8.50 1.53
C MET A 186 6.72 9.11 0.38
N VAL A 187 6.17 8.24 -0.46
CA VAL A 187 5.33 8.58 -1.62
C VAL A 187 3.99 7.90 -1.46
N LEU A 188 3.06 8.61 -0.82
CA LEU A 188 1.81 8.06 -0.31
C LEU A 188 0.61 8.41 -1.20
N SER A 189 -0.14 7.38 -1.53
CA SER A 189 -1.46 7.46 -2.13
C SER A 189 -2.55 7.43 -1.06
N TRP A 190 -3.63 8.17 -1.26
CA TRP A 190 -4.77 8.12 -0.36
C TRP A 190 -6.10 8.09 -1.13
N TYR A 191 -7.17 7.68 -0.43
CA TYR A 191 -8.53 7.61 -1.00
C TYR A 191 -9.58 7.79 0.09
N GLU A 192 -9.48 7.05 1.18
CA GLU A 192 -10.48 7.02 2.27
C GLU A 192 -9.84 7.32 3.63
N GLN A 193 -10.62 7.19 4.70
CA GLN A 193 -10.31 7.78 6.00
C GLN A 193 -9.21 7.03 6.77
N LYS A 194 -8.99 5.73 6.54
CA LYS A 194 -7.86 5.01 7.17
C LYS A 194 -6.53 5.60 6.73
N ALA A 195 -6.41 6.00 5.46
CA ALA A 195 -5.22 6.71 4.97
C ALA A 195 -4.99 8.06 5.68
N VAL A 196 -6.07 8.77 6.04
CA VAL A 196 -5.98 10.01 6.83
C VAL A 196 -5.48 9.74 8.24
N CYS A 197 -5.98 8.71 8.91
CA CYS A 197 -5.50 8.31 10.24
C CYS A 197 -4.01 7.93 10.22
N ILE A 198 -3.56 7.23 9.17
CA ILE A 198 -2.15 6.89 8.98
C ILE A 198 -1.31 8.15 8.79
N LEU A 199 -1.75 9.08 7.93
CA LEU A 199 -1.05 10.35 7.73
C LEU A 199 -0.92 11.12 9.06
N LEU A 200 -2.00 11.27 9.83
CA LEU A 200 -1.96 11.93 11.13
C LEU A 200 -1.02 11.23 12.12
N THR A 201 -0.93 9.90 12.08
CA THR A 201 0.01 9.13 12.90
C THR A 201 1.45 9.44 12.50
N LEU A 202 1.76 9.49 11.20
CA LEU A 202 3.10 9.86 10.72
C LEU A 202 3.47 11.29 11.14
N LEU A 203 2.53 12.24 11.02
CA LEU A 203 2.73 13.62 11.46
C LEU A 203 2.96 13.70 12.98
N TYR A 204 2.21 12.94 13.78
CA TYR A 204 2.39 12.86 15.23
C TYR A 204 3.78 12.32 15.61
N LEU A 205 4.28 11.33 14.87
CA LEU A 205 5.63 10.79 15.03
C LEU A 205 6.74 11.72 14.51
N GLY A 206 6.38 12.90 14.00
CA GLY A 206 7.34 13.89 13.50
C GLY A 206 7.93 13.53 12.14
N ILE A 207 7.31 12.63 11.38
CA ILE A 207 7.73 12.30 10.02
C ILE A 207 7.48 13.49 9.09
N LYS A 208 8.48 13.81 8.27
CA LYS A 208 8.45 14.96 7.35
C LYS A 208 8.63 14.53 5.90
N ASN A 209 8.45 15.49 4.99
CA ASN A 209 8.77 15.40 3.56
C ASN A 209 7.97 14.32 2.80
N ILE A 210 6.70 14.12 3.19
CA ILE A 210 5.79 13.17 2.56
C ILE A 210 5.26 13.74 1.24
N ARG A 211 5.42 12.97 0.15
CA ARG A 211 4.69 13.22 -1.11
C ARG A 211 3.31 12.58 -1.03
N LEU A 212 2.25 13.38 -1.20
CA LEU A 212 0.87 12.94 -1.04
C LEU A 212 0.07 13.15 -2.33
N GLY A 213 -0.59 12.08 -2.82
CA GLY A 213 -1.33 12.14 -4.09
C GLY A 213 -2.48 11.15 -4.23
N PRO A 214 -3.18 11.13 -5.39
CA PRO A 214 -2.85 11.90 -6.60
C PRO A 214 -3.26 13.37 -6.53
N THR A 215 -4.06 13.77 -5.54
CA THR A 215 -4.28 15.18 -5.20
C THR A 215 -4.30 15.33 -3.70
N LEU A 216 -4.16 16.56 -3.21
CA LEU A 216 -4.36 16.84 -1.79
C LEU A 216 -5.85 16.72 -1.39
N PRO A 217 -6.16 16.45 -0.10
CA PRO A 217 -7.53 16.32 0.35
C PRO A 217 -8.31 17.65 0.31
N ALA A 218 -9.50 17.61 -0.30
CA ALA A 218 -10.35 18.80 -0.46
C ALA A 218 -10.87 19.37 0.87
N PHE A 219 -10.86 18.58 1.95
CA PHE A 219 -11.27 19.02 3.29
C PHE A 219 -10.18 19.81 4.03
N VAL A 220 -8.96 19.93 3.46
CA VAL A 220 -7.87 20.70 4.05
C VAL A 220 -7.97 22.14 3.55
N SER A 221 -8.25 23.08 4.45
CA SER A 221 -8.28 24.50 4.11
C SER A 221 -6.88 25.02 3.77
N PRO A 222 -6.76 26.13 2.99
CA PRO A 222 -5.46 26.69 2.63
C PRO A 222 -4.55 26.98 3.83
N ASN A 223 -5.09 27.50 4.94
CA ASN A 223 -4.30 27.78 6.15
C ASN A 223 -3.76 26.50 6.80
N VAL A 224 -4.57 25.42 6.83
CA VAL A 224 -4.11 24.13 7.36
C VAL A 224 -3.08 23.51 6.43
N LEU A 225 -3.29 23.60 5.12
CA LEU A 225 -2.30 23.11 4.15
C LEU A 225 -0.96 23.83 4.30
N ASN A 226 -0.97 25.17 4.41
CA ASN A 226 0.25 25.94 4.62
C ASN A 226 0.99 25.52 5.90
N TYR A 227 0.25 25.31 7.00
CA TYR A 227 0.85 24.78 8.23
C TYR A 227 1.52 23.41 8.01
N LEU A 228 0.87 22.51 7.28
CA LEU A 228 1.41 21.19 6.95
C LEU A 228 2.66 21.26 6.06
N VAL A 229 2.68 22.18 5.10
CA VAL A 229 3.84 22.45 4.25
C VAL A 229 5.00 23.00 5.10
N GLU A 230 4.77 24.05 5.89
CA GLU A 230 5.80 24.74 6.66
C GLU A 230 6.41 23.88 7.77
N ASN A 231 5.59 23.07 8.46
CA ASN A 231 6.04 22.33 9.65
C ASN A 231 6.48 20.89 9.34
N PHE A 232 5.88 20.27 8.31
CA PHE A 232 6.10 18.86 7.97
C PHE A 232 6.62 18.64 6.55
N GLY A 233 6.71 19.66 5.70
CA GLY A 233 7.17 19.49 4.32
C GLY A 233 6.25 18.60 3.49
N ILE A 234 4.95 18.53 3.81
CA ILE A 234 3.98 17.81 2.96
C ILE A 234 3.95 18.49 1.59
N ALA A 235 4.07 17.70 0.53
CA ALA A 235 4.03 18.20 -0.84
C ALA A 235 3.13 17.32 -1.72
N PRO A 236 2.45 17.90 -2.73
CA PRO A 236 1.82 17.09 -3.76
C PRO A 236 2.87 16.32 -4.58
N ILE A 237 2.45 15.22 -5.19
CA ILE A 237 3.22 14.57 -6.26
C ILE A 237 3.29 15.47 -7.51
N THR A 238 4.36 15.32 -8.29
CA THR A 238 4.56 16.01 -9.58
C THR A 238 4.58 15.00 -10.73
N THR A 239 5.71 14.86 -11.44
CA THR A 239 5.96 13.73 -12.35
C THR A 239 6.89 12.74 -11.67
N PRO A 240 6.86 11.45 -12.06
CA PRO A 240 7.77 10.44 -11.52
C PRO A 240 9.25 10.86 -11.56
N GLU A 241 9.68 11.45 -12.67
CA GLU A 241 11.06 11.84 -12.94
C GLU A 241 11.50 12.98 -12.01
N GLU A 242 10.67 14.02 -11.86
CA GLU A 242 10.99 15.18 -11.01
C GLU A 242 10.96 14.80 -9.54
N ASP A 243 9.99 14.00 -9.11
CA ASP A 243 9.94 13.54 -7.72
C ASP A 243 11.10 12.60 -7.39
N LEU A 244 11.47 11.65 -8.26
CA LEU A 244 12.67 10.83 -8.06
C LEU A 244 13.93 11.67 -7.94
N LYS A 245 14.09 12.67 -8.83
CA LYS A 245 15.22 13.60 -8.79
C LYS A 245 15.26 14.42 -7.50
N GLN A 246 14.11 14.78 -6.95
CA GLN A 246 14.04 15.51 -5.68
C GLN A 246 14.30 14.62 -4.47
N LEU A 247 13.80 13.38 -4.47
CA LEU A 247 13.86 12.45 -3.34
C LEU A 247 15.20 11.72 -3.21
N LEU A 248 16.02 11.68 -4.28
CA LEU A 248 17.35 11.06 -4.29
C LEU A 248 18.50 12.06 -4.08
N LYS A 249 18.19 13.31 -3.72
CA LYS A 249 19.18 14.32 -3.32
C LYS A 249 19.59 14.11 -1.87
#